data_AF-A0A961MSN8-F1
#
_entry.id   AF-A0A961MSN8-F1
#
_cell.length_a   1.000
_cell.length_b   1.000
_cell.length_c   1.000
_cell.angle_alpha   90.00
_cell.angle_beta   90.00
_cell.angle_gamma   90.00
#
_symmetry.space_group_name_H-M   'P 1'
#
loop_
_entity.id
_entity.type
_entity.pdbx_description
1 polymer ?
#
loop_
_entity_poly.entity_id
_entity_poly.type
_entity_poly.pdbx_seq_one_letter_code
_entity_poly.pdbx_strand_id
1 'polypeptide(L)'
;MATFLYQNDLPDDLDLGSTVAIDCETMGLNPHRDRLCLVQLSGGDGHAHLVQITQNQTAAPNLTRVLADPGVLKLFHFGRFDIAVMYHRFGVLAAPVWCTKIA
;
A
#
# COMPACT_ATOMS: atom_id res chain seq x y z
N MET A 1 -1.62 -17.35 11.14
CA MET A 1 -1.98 -15.95 10.82
C MET A 1 -1.29 -15.04 11.80
N ALA A 2 -0.39 -14.18 11.32
CA ALA A 2 0.31 -13.20 12.15
C ALA A 2 0.23 -11.81 11.49
N THR A 3 0.23 -10.78 12.32
CA THR A 3 0.20 -9.38 11.91
C THR A 3 1.52 -8.74 12.28
N PHE A 4 2.24 -8.23 11.28
CA PHE A 4 3.50 -7.50 11.46
C PHE A 4 3.24 -6.00 11.29
N LEU A 5 3.68 -5.22 12.27
CA LEU A 5 3.61 -3.76 12.22
C LEU A 5 5.00 -3.19 12.00
N TYR A 6 5.15 -2.38 10.95
CA TYR A 6 6.36 -1.67 10.60
C TYR A 6 6.15 -0.17 10.71
N GLN A 7 7.20 0.54 11.11
CA GLN A 7 7.21 2.00 11.16
C GLN A 7 7.83 2.55 9.89
N ASN A 8 7.11 3.45 9.23
CA ASN A 8 7.48 4.18 8.03
C ASN A 8 7.61 3.34 6.74
N ASP A 9 8.16 2.13 6.76
CA ASP A 9 8.35 1.35 5.52
C ASP A 9 8.34 -0.17 5.76
N LEU A 10 8.32 -0.95 4.68
CA LEU A 10 8.53 -2.40 4.69
C LEU A 10 10.02 -2.76 4.89
N PRO A 11 10.33 -3.95 5.43
CA PRO A 11 11.70 -4.48 5.46
C PRO A 11 12.30 -4.69 4.06
N ASP A 12 13.63 -4.60 3.96
CA ASP A 12 14.36 -4.76 2.69
C ASP A 12 14.23 -6.17 2.08
N ASP A 13 14.13 -7.19 2.93
CA ASP A 13 14.13 -8.61 2.59
C ASP A 13 12.73 -9.24 2.55
N LEU A 14 11.67 -8.44 2.66
CA LEU A 14 10.31 -8.94 2.61
C LEU A 14 9.91 -9.31 1.18
N ASP A 15 9.59 -10.60 0.98
CA ASP A 15 8.97 -11.12 -0.24
C ASP A 15 7.45 -11.28 -0.05
N LEU A 16 6.68 -10.58 -0.88
CA LEU A 16 5.21 -10.65 -0.90
C LEU A 16 4.69 -11.45 -2.10
N GLY A 17 5.58 -12.03 -2.91
CA GLY A 17 5.24 -12.76 -4.13
C GLY A 17 4.82 -11.85 -5.30
N SER A 18 4.27 -12.48 -6.34
CA SER A 18 3.89 -11.80 -7.59
C SER A 18 2.51 -11.14 -7.55
N THR A 19 1.75 -11.31 -6.46
CA THR A 19 0.41 -10.75 -6.30
C THR A 19 0.23 -10.30 -4.86
N VAL A 20 -0.16 -9.04 -4.67
CA VAL A 20 -0.26 -8.44 -3.33
C VAL A 20 -1.60 -7.75 -3.18
N ALA A 21 -2.36 -8.11 -2.15
CA ALA A 21 -3.54 -7.36 -1.74
C ALA A 21 -3.11 -6.13 -0.94
N ILE A 22 -3.66 -4.96 -1.30
CA ILE A 22 -3.32 -3.68 -0.69
C ILE A 22 -4.60 -2.93 -0.29
N ASP A 23 -4.57 -2.36 0.90
CA ASP A 23 -5.59 -1.44 1.42
C ASP A 23 -4.91 -0.30 2.19
N CYS A 24 -5.62 0.80 2.44
CA CYS A 24 -5.05 1.90 3.23
C CYS A 24 -6.04 2.59 4.17
N GLU A 25 -5.51 3.13 5.27
CA GLU A 25 -6.28 3.92 6.23
C GLU A 25 -5.86 5.39 6.18
N THR A 26 -6.86 6.27 6.20
CA THR A 26 -6.68 7.73 6.15
C THR A 26 -7.47 8.42 7.24
N MET A 27 -7.09 9.65 7.59
CA MET A 27 -7.86 10.46 8.54
C MET A 27 -9.21 10.96 7.97
N GLY A 28 -9.44 10.81 6.67
CA GLY A 28 -10.60 11.31 5.97
C GLY A 28 -10.45 11.18 4.45
N LEU A 29 -11.48 11.57 3.71
CA LEU A 29 -11.61 11.27 2.28
C LEU A 29 -11.03 12.34 1.34
N ASN A 30 -10.32 13.37 1.84
CA ASN A 30 -9.70 14.39 1.01
C ASN A 30 -8.16 14.24 1.00
N PRO A 31 -7.54 13.70 -0.05
CA PRO A 31 -6.08 13.45 -0.08
C PRO A 31 -5.20 14.70 0.12
N HIS A 32 -5.71 15.90 -0.18
CA HIS A 32 -4.98 17.15 -0.02
C HIS A 32 -5.00 17.70 1.41
N ARG A 33 -5.94 17.24 2.25
CA ARG A 33 -6.11 17.67 3.64
C ARG A 33 -5.79 16.54 4.62
N ASP A 34 -6.34 15.37 4.34
CA ASP A 34 -6.32 14.19 5.19
C ASP A 34 -5.11 13.32 4.84
N ARG A 35 -4.47 12.82 5.89
CA ARG A 35 -3.21 12.08 5.75
C ARG A 35 -3.44 10.58 5.59
N LEU A 36 -2.52 9.94 4.88
CA LEU A 36 -2.28 8.50 4.95
C LEU A 36 -1.75 8.14 6.35
N CYS A 37 -2.34 7.12 6.97
CA CYS A 37 -2.03 6.65 8.31
C CYS A 37 -1.44 5.24 8.30
N LEU A 38 -2.03 4.35 7.51
CA LEU A 38 -1.65 2.95 7.44
C LEU A 38 -1.75 2.45 6.00
N VAL A 39 -0.88 1.53 5.63
CA VAL A 39 -1.04 0.69 4.44
C VAL A 39 -0.98 -0.76 4.89
N GLN A 40 -1.96 -1.56 4.47
CA GLN A 40 -2.05 -2.99 4.74
C GLN A 40 -1.66 -3.77 3.48
N LEU A 41 -0.80 -4.77 3.62
CA LEU A 41 -0.39 -5.65 2.53
C LEU A 41 -0.49 -7.13 2.92
N SER A 42 -0.85 -7.98 1.96
CA SER A 42 -0.78 -9.44 2.11
C SER A 42 -0.43 -10.13 0.80
N GLY A 43 0.53 -11.06 0.85
CA GLY A 43 0.92 -11.93 -0.28
C GLY A 43 0.06 -13.19 -0.41
N GLY A 44 -0.97 -13.37 0.43
CA GLY A 44 -1.84 -14.56 0.41
C GLY A 44 -1.33 -15.77 1.18
N ASP A 45 -0.24 -15.61 1.94
CA ASP A 45 0.37 -16.62 2.83
C ASP A 45 -0.29 -16.70 4.22
N GLY A 46 -1.34 -15.90 4.45
CA GLY A 46 -2.02 -15.80 5.74
C GLY A 46 -1.35 -14.83 6.72
N HIS A 47 -0.37 -14.03 6.28
CA HIS A 47 0.21 -12.93 7.03
C HIS A 47 -0.30 -11.56 6.54
N ALA A 48 -0.33 -10.60 7.46
CA ALA A 48 -0.63 -9.20 7.18
C ALA A 48 0.55 -8.32 7.58
N HIS A 49 0.94 -7.43 6.66
CA HIS A 49 2.05 -6.49 6.82
C HIS A 49 1.48 -5.08 6.84
N LEU A 50 1.64 -4.39 7.98
CA LEU A 50 1.06 -3.09 8.23
C LEU A 50 2.18 -2.06 8.28
N VAL A 51 2.14 -1.06 7.41
CA VAL A 51 3.10 0.04 7.38
C VAL A 51 2.43 1.27 7.99
N GLN A 52 2.86 1.66 9.19
CA GLN A 52 2.40 2.90 9.82
C GLN A 52 3.15 4.08 9.23
N ILE A 53 2.40 5.02 8.64
CA ILE A 53 2.94 6.22 8.01
C ILE A 53 2.92 7.37 9.01
N THR A 54 3.97 8.18 9.08
CA THR A 54 4.02 9.39 9.93
C THR A 54 3.52 10.66 9.21
N GLN A 55 3.19 11.73 9.95
CA GLN A 55 2.37 12.87 9.44
C GLN A 55 2.95 13.50 8.18
N ASN A 56 4.25 13.71 8.18
CA ASN A 56 4.99 14.40 7.12
C ASN A 56 5.97 13.46 6.41
N GLN A 57 5.75 12.16 6.49
CA GLN A 57 6.60 11.20 5.81
C GLN A 57 6.47 11.36 4.29
N THR A 58 7.59 11.49 3.61
CA THR A 58 7.64 11.67 2.14
C THR A 58 8.24 10.48 1.40
N ALA A 59 8.80 9.50 2.13
CA ALA A 59 9.47 8.35 1.54
C ALA A 59 9.09 7.05 2.27
N ALA A 60 8.90 5.99 1.49
CA ALA A 60 8.80 4.60 1.91
C ALA A 60 9.36 3.72 0.78
N PRO A 61 10.68 3.71 0.55
CA PRO A 61 11.32 3.07 -0.61
C PRO A 61 10.86 1.64 -0.93
N ASN A 62 10.65 0.80 0.08
CA ASN A 62 10.27 -0.60 -0.14
C ASN A 62 8.79 -0.73 -0.50
N LEU A 63 7.93 0.02 0.18
CA LEU A 63 6.52 0.13 -0.20
C LEU A 63 6.38 0.68 -1.63
N THR A 64 7.06 1.76 -1.97
CA THR A 64 6.98 2.35 -3.31
C THR A 64 7.54 1.43 -4.39
N ARG A 65 8.58 0.65 -4.08
CA ARG A 65 9.09 -0.42 -4.97
C ARG A 65 7.99 -1.42 -5.30
N VAL A 66 7.27 -1.95 -4.30
CA VAL A 66 6.16 -2.90 -4.53
C VAL A 66 5.04 -2.27 -5.36
N LEU A 67 4.65 -1.03 -5.04
CA LEU A 67 3.60 -0.31 -5.78
C LEU A 67 3.96 -0.12 -7.26
N ALA A 68 5.21 0.23 -7.56
CA ALA A 68 5.69 0.50 -8.93
C ALA A 68 6.04 -0.75 -9.73
N ASP A 69 6.25 -1.91 -9.08
CA ASP A 69 6.80 -3.09 -9.73
C ASP A 69 5.84 -3.70 -10.77
N PRO A 70 6.18 -3.69 -12.08
CA PRO A 70 5.32 -4.25 -13.10
C PRO A 70 5.17 -5.78 -13.01
N GLY A 71 6.09 -6.46 -12.32
CA GLY A 71 6.04 -7.90 -12.05
C GLY A 71 5.13 -8.30 -10.89
N VAL A 72 4.61 -7.33 -10.14
CA VAL A 72 3.70 -7.56 -9.00
C VAL A 72 2.31 -7.03 -9.33
N LEU A 73 1.30 -7.91 -9.32
CA LEU A 73 -0.09 -7.51 -9.46
C LEU A 73 -0.64 -6.95 -8.14
N LYS A 74 -1.11 -5.71 -8.15
CA LYS A 74 -1.73 -5.09 -6.97
C LYS A 74 -3.24 -5.33 -6.98
N LEU A 75 -3.71 -6.09 -6.01
CA LEU A 75 -5.14 -6.32 -5.79
C LEU A 75 -5.68 -5.23 -4.86
N PHE A 76 -6.75 -4.57 -5.28
CA PHE A 76 -7.50 -3.63 -4.44
C PHE A 76 -8.98 -3.97 -4.43
N HIS A 77 -9.69 -3.51 -3.40
CA HIS A 77 -11.15 -3.46 -3.40
C HIS A 77 -11.60 -2.00 -3.35
N PHE A 78 -12.23 -1.49 -4.41
CA PHE A 78 -12.58 -0.06 -4.54
C PHE A 78 -11.35 0.89 -4.55
N GLY A 79 -10.19 0.40 -5.02
CA GLY A 79 -8.86 1.03 -4.87
C GLY A 79 -8.59 2.43 -5.45
N ARG A 80 -9.56 3.10 -6.09
CA ARG A 80 -9.32 4.42 -6.70
C ARG A 80 -8.82 5.44 -5.67
N PHE A 81 -9.43 5.45 -4.50
CA PHE A 81 -9.08 6.38 -3.44
C PHE A 81 -7.70 6.03 -2.86
N ASP A 82 -7.47 4.75 -2.59
CA ASP A 82 -6.22 4.23 -2.02
C ASP A 82 -5.02 4.57 -2.90
N ILE A 83 -5.15 4.30 -4.21
CA ILE A 83 -4.13 4.62 -5.21
C ILE A 83 -3.88 6.13 -5.25
N ALA A 84 -4.93 6.96 -5.21
CA ALA A 84 -4.79 8.41 -5.25
C ALA A 84 -4.08 8.96 -4.00
N VAL A 85 -4.40 8.44 -2.82
CA VAL A 85 -3.75 8.87 -1.56
C VAL A 85 -2.30 8.44 -1.52
N MET A 86 -1.99 7.20 -1.89
CA MET A 86 -0.60 6.72 -1.97
C MET A 86 0.21 7.48 -3.02
N TYR A 87 -0.38 7.78 -4.18
CA TYR A 87 0.24 8.62 -5.20
C TYR A 87 0.50 10.04 -4.70
N HIS A 88 -0.50 10.68 -4.06
CA HIS A 88 -0.34 12.01 -3.48
C HIS A 88 0.76 12.04 -2.40
N ARG A 89 0.88 10.96 -1.63
CA ARG A 89 1.84 10.86 -0.53
C ARG A 89 3.27 10.56 -1.00
N PHE A 90 3.45 9.64 -1.94
CA PHE A 90 4.77 9.11 -2.31
C PHE A 90 5.18 9.34 -3.76
N GLY A 91 4.31 9.92 -4.59
CA GLY A 91 4.58 10.22 -6.00
C GLY A 91 4.64 9.00 -6.92
N VAL A 92 4.24 7.82 -6.45
CA VAL A 92 4.30 6.56 -7.20
C VAL A 92 2.90 6.06 -7.51
N LEU A 93 2.65 5.76 -8.78
CA LEU A 93 1.39 5.19 -9.25
C LEU A 93 1.45 3.67 -9.12
N ALA A 94 0.50 3.08 -8.38
CA ALA A 94 0.38 1.63 -8.29
C ALA A 94 -0.05 1.04 -9.64
N ALA A 95 0.79 0.19 -10.24
CA ALA A 95 0.49 -0.50 -11.50
C ALA A 95 1.38 -1.75 -11.68
N PRO A 96 0.86 -2.88 -12.22
CA PRO A 96 -0.52 -3.12 -12.67
C PRO A 96 -1.50 -3.35 -11.52
N VAL A 97 -2.80 -3.09 -11.77
CA VAL A 97 -3.86 -3.18 -10.77
C VAL A 97 -4.99 -4.09 -11.24
N TRP A 98 -5.47 -4.94 -10.33
CA TRP A 98 -6.75 -5.62 -10.43
C TRP A 98 -7.66 -5.13 -9.29
N CYS A 99 -8.80 -4.53 -9.62
CA CYS A 99 -9.73 -4.01 -8.64
C CYS A 99 -10.97 -4.90 -8.57
N THR A 100 -11.14 -5.63 -7.46
CA THR A 100 -12.19 -6.64 -7.30
C THR A 100 -13.61 -6.07 -7.34
N LYS A 101 -13.78 -4.75 -7.17
CA LYS A 101 -15.09 -4.10 -7.25
C LYS A 101 -15.58 -3.89 -8.70
N ILE A 102 -14.67 -3.84 -9.68
CA ILE A 102 -15.01 -3.61 -11.09
C ILE A 102 -14.71 -4.83 -11.98
N ALA A 103 -14.20 -5.91 -11.37
CA ALA A 103 -13.91 -7.18 -12.03
C ALA A 103 -15.18 -7.98 -12.32
#